data_AF-A0A923YW20-F1
#
_entry.id   AF-A0A923YW20-F1
#
_cell.length_a   1.000
_cell.length_b   1.000
_cell.length_c   1.000
_cell.angle_alpha   90.00
_cell.angle_beta   90.00
_cell.angle_gamma   90.00
#
_symmetry.space_group_name_H-M   'P 1'
#
loop_
_entity.id
_entity.type
_entity.pdbx_description
1 polymer ?
#
loop_
_entity_poly.entity_id
_entity_poly.type
_entity_poly.pdbx_seq_one_letter_code
_entity_poly.pdbx_strand_id
1 'polypeptide(L)'
;MDSFEWNKIAGWCLMAAIAVLGLILVTGEAYSVKTPAKPGYIVEGVEEVATAGPAAVADKPIEFYLASASVDKGAEVFKKCGACHNAEKGGA
;
A
#
# COMPACT_ATOMS: atom_id res chain seq x y z
N MET A 1 25.88 -32.71 -21.40
CA MET A 1 26.09 -31.92 -20.19
C MET A 1 26.57 -32.87 -19.12
N ASP A 2 27.83 -32.76 -18.72
CA ASP A 2 28.33 -33.59 -17.63
C ASP A 2 27.97 -33.00 -16.25
N SER A 3 28.28 -33.74 -15.19
CA SER A 3 27.98 -33.34 -13.82
C SER A 3 28.63 -32.00 -13.43
N PHE A 4 29.82 -31.72 -13.97
CA PHE A 4 30.57 -30.50 -13.66
C PHE A 4 29.88 -29.27 -14.28
N GLU A 5 29.48 -29.38 -15.55
CA GLU A 5 28.76 -28.32 -16.26
C GLU A 5 27.41 -28.00 -15.59
N TRP A 6 26.67 -29.02 -15.16
CA TRP A 6 25.39 -28.84 -14.45
C TRP A 6 25.57 -28.19 -13.08
N ASN A 7 26.55 -28.65 -12.29
CA ASN A 7 26.82 -28.11 -10.95
C ASN A 7 27.30 -26.66 -11.02
N LYS A 8 28.06 -26.30 -12.07
CA LYS A 8 28.46 -24.92 -12.34
C LYS A 8 27.24 -24.02 -12.60
N ILE A 9 26.31 -24.46 -13.44
CA ILE A 9 25.07 -23.71 -13.74
C ILE A 9 24.24 -23.53 -12.47
N ALA A 10 24.02 -24.62 -11.71
CA ALA A 10 23.30 -24.57 -10.44
C ALA A 10 23.96 -23.60 -9.43
N GLY A 11 25.29 -23.59 -9.35
CA GLY A 11 26.05 -22.65 -8.53
C GLY A 11 25.83 -21.19 -8.93
N TRP A 12 25.85 -20.88 -10.22
CA TRP A 12 25.56 -19.52 -10.71
C TRP A 12 24.12 -19.09 -10.43
N CYS A 13 23.15 -19.98 -10.58
CA CYS A 13 21.76 -19.72 -10.22
C CYS A 13 21.61 -19.42 -8.72
N LEU A 14 22.25 -20.22 -7.87
CA LEU A 14 22.24 -20.01 -6.42
C LEU A 14 22.90 -18.69 -6.02
N MET A 15 24.06 -18.37 -6.61
CA MET A 15 24.74 -17.10 -6.36
C MET A 15 23.90 -15.89 -6.78
N ALA A 16 23.21 -15.97 -7.91
CA ALA A 16 22.30 -14.91 -8.34
C ALA A 16 21.14 -14.73 -7.35
N ALA A 17 20.54 -15.83 -6.89
CA ALA A 17 19.46 -15.77 -5.89
C ALA A 17 19.92 -15.15 -4.56
N ILE A 18 21.10 -15.54 -4.08
CA ILE A 18 21.70 -14.99 -2.86
C ILE A 18 22.01 -13.50 -3.03
N ALA A 19 22.55 -13.09 -4.19
CA ALA A 19 22.84 -11.69 -4.46
C ALA A 19 21.57 -10.81 -4.46
N VAL A 20 20.48 -11.31 -5.06
CA VAL A 20 19.17 -10.62 -5.04
C VAL A 20 18.64 -10.52 -3.62
N LEU A 21 18.66 -11.62 -2.85
CA LEU A 21 18.23 -11.60 -1.45
C LEU A 21 19.06 -10.61 -0.61
N GLY A 22 20.39 -10.63 -0.78
CA GLY A 22 21.29 -9.71 -0.09
C GLY A 22 20.99 -8.25 -0.41
N LEU A 23 20.73 -7.93 -1.68
CA LEU A 23 20.36 -6.57 -2.10
C LEU A 23 19.04 -6.13 -1.46
N ILE A 24 18.02 -6.99 -1.42
CA ILE A 24 16.73 -6.70 -0.78
C ILE A 24 16.93 -6.38 0.70
N LEU A 25 17.71 -7.18 1.43
CA LEU A 25 17.96 -6.96 2.85
C LEU A 25 18.72 -5.65 3.10
N VAL A 26 19.82 -5.43 2.37
CA VAL A 26 20.64 -4.22 2.51
C VAL A 26 19.84 -2.97 2.19
N THR A 27 19.06 -2.97 1.11
CA THR A 27 18.24 -1.82 0.73
C THR A 27 17.06 -1.61 1.67
N GLY A 28 16.43 -2.68 2.17
CA GLY A 28 15.37 -2.60 3.16
C GLY A 28 15.81 -1.93 4.46
N GLU A 29 17.01 -2.29 4.96
CA GLU A 29 17.60 -1.66 6.14
C GLU A 29 18.07 -0.23 5.85
N ALA A 30 18.80 -0.02 4.74
CA ALA A 30 19.36 1.28 4.36
C ALA A 30 18.29 2.35 4.11
N TYR A 31 17.12 1.95 3.58
CA TYR A 31 15.99 2.83 3.29
C TYR A 31 14.81 2.60 4.23
N SER A 32 15.06 2.14 5.46
CA SER A 32 14.01 1.96 6.46
C SER A 32 13.30 3.29 6.78
N VAL A 33 11.97 3.31 6.56
CA VAL A 33 11.15 4.48 6.87
C VAL A 33 10.87 4.48 8.37
N LYS A 34 11.46 5.43 9.09
CA LYS A 34 11.11 5.66 10.50
C LYS A 34 9.78 6.39 10.57
N THR A 35 8.80 5.77 11.22
CA THR A 35 7.56 6.46 11.57
C THR A 35 7.90 7.65 12.47
N PRO A 36 7.51 8.87 12.11
CA PRO A 36 7.78 10.04 12.93
C PRO A 36 6.99 9.94 14.24
N ALA A 37 7.60 10.35 15.35
CA ALA A 37 6.96 10.35 16.67
C ALA A 37 5.73 11.29 16.75
N LYS A 38 5.63 12.24 15.82
CA LYS A 38 4.46 13.11 15.65
C LYS A 38 4.15 13.21 14.15
N PRO A 39 2.91 12.93 13.71
CA PRO A 39 2.53 13.09 12.30
C PRO A 39 2.63 14.56 11.88
N GLY A 40 2.98 14.82 10.62
CA GLY A 40 3.15 16.19 10.09
C GLY A 40 1.86 17.00 9.99
N TYR A 41 0.70 16.35 10.10
CA TYR A 41 -0.62 16.96 10.21
C TYR A 41 -1.52 16.00 10.97
N ILE A 42 -2.25 16.49 11.97
CA ILE A 42 -3.25 15.70 12.69
C ILE A 42 -4.57 15.87 11.93
N VAL A 43 -5.08 14.79 11.35
CA VAL A 43 -6.42 14.79 10.78
C VAL A 43 -7.40 14.66 11.94
N GLU A 44 -7.95 15.78 12.39
CA GLU A 44 -8.99 15.78 13.43
C GLU A 44 -10.19 14.94 12.96
N GLY A 45 -10.57 13.92 13.74
CA GLY A 45 -11.70 13.04 13.48
C GLY A 45 -11.38 11.65 12.90
N VAL A 46 -10.11 11.30 12.71
CA VAL A 46 -9.68 9.92 12.41
C VAL A 46 -9.08 9.33 13.68
N GLU A 47 -9.73 8.32 14.27
CA GLU A 47 -9.11 7.53 15.33
C GLU A 47 -7.92 6.77 14.73
N GLU A 48 -6.74 6.92 15.33
CA GLU A 48 -5.58 6.09 14.98
C GLU A 48 -5.92 4.63 15.23
N VAL A 49 -6.18 3.87 14.17
CA VAL A 49 -6.12 2.42 14.25
C VAL A 49 -4.64 2.10 14.42
N ALA A 50 -4.21 1.93 15.67
CA ALA A 50 -2.99 1.21 15.98
C ALA A 50 -3.01 -0.06 15.13
N THR A 51 -2.03 -0.24 14.25
CA THR A 51 -1.85 -1.44 13.43
C THR A 51 -1.45 -2.61 14.33
N ALA A 52 -2.42 -3.06 15.13
CA ALA A 52 -2.51 -4.29 15.90
C ALA A 52 -4.01 -4.55 16.14
N GLY A 53 -4.84 -4.37 15.11
CA GLY A 53 -6.24 -4.77 15.10
C GLY A 53 -6.38 -6.21 14.60
N PRO A 54 -7.34 -7.00 15.13
CA PRO A 54 -7.57 -8.38 14.70
C PRO A 54 -7.83 -8.44 13.18
N ALA A 55 -7.50 -9.59 12.58
CA ALA A 55 -7.62 -9.90 11.16
C ALA A 55 -8.73 -9.08 10.48
N ALA A 56 -8.32 -8.26 9.51
CA ALA A 56 -9.22 -7.42 8.73
C ALA A 56 -10.47 -8.25 8.39
N VAL A 57 -11.61 -7.79 8.92
CA VAL A 57 -12.91 -8.33 8.53
C VAL A 57 -12.90 -8.36 7.02
N ALA A 58 -13.11 -9.54 6.42
CA ALA A 58 -13.12 -9.68 4.98
C ALA A 58 -13.98 -8.57 4.39
N ASP A 59 -13.36 -7.74 3.55
CA ASP A 59 -13.99 -6.53 3.08
C ASP A 59 -15.31 -6.91 2.38
N LYS A 60 -16.38 -6.20 2.72
CA LYS A 60 -17.70 -6.52 2.19
C LYS A 60 -17.77 -6.08 0.72
N PRO A 61 -18.59 -6.75 -0.10
CA PRO A 61 -18.78 -6.33 -1.48
C PRO A 61 -19.33 -4.88 -1.51
N ILE A 62 -18.96 -4.11 -2.53
CA ILE A 62 -19.22 -2.65 -2.60
C ILE A 62 -20.71 -2.32 -2.46
N GLU A 63 -21.58 -3.21 -2.92
CA GLU A 63 -23.04 -3.13 -2.82
C GLU A 63 -23.52 -3.01 -1.36
N PHE A 64 -22.84 -3.68 -0.42
CA PHE A 64 -23.15 -3.58 1.01
C PHE A 64 -22.98 -2.15 1.50
N TYR A 65 -21.91 -1.47 1.10
CA TYR A 65 -21.63 -0.10 1.51
C TYR A 65 -22.53 0.90 0.78
N LEU A 66 -22.74 0.69 -0.53
CA LEU A 66 -23.62 1.52 -1.36
C LEU A 66 -25.08 1.50 -0.88
N ALA A 67 -25.55 0.39 -0.32
CA ALA A 67 -26.90 0.30 0.26
C ALA A 67 -27.14 1.30 1.40
N SER A 68 -26.08 1.75 2.07
CA SER A 68 -26.13 2.75 3.14
C SER A 68 -25.60 4.13 2.74
N ALA A 69 -25.20 4.29 1.47
CA ALA A 69 -24.65 5.53 0.97
C ALA A 69 -25.75 6.60 0.84
N SER A 70 -25.34 7.86 0.97
CA SER A 70 -26.22 9.04 0.84
C SER A 70 -25.60 10.01 -0.14
N VAL A 71 -26.42 10.52 -1.08
CA VAL A 71 -25.99 11.52 -2.06
C VAL A 71 -25.59 12.83 -1.36
N ASP A 72 -26.34 13.25 -0.34
CA ASP A 72 -26.05 14.47 0.40
C ASP A 72 -24.71 14.36 1.15
N LYS A 73 -24.48 13.23 1.83
CA LYS A 73 -23.18 12.97 2.48
C LYS A 73 -22.04 12.90 1.45
N GLY A 74 -22.28 12.31 0.29
CA GLY A 74 -21.33 12.27 -0.82
C GLY A 74 -20.97 13.67 -1.32
N ALA A 75 -21.96 14.55 -1.48
CA ALA A 75 -21.76 15.94 -1.89
C ALA A 75 -20.95 16.73 -0.85
N GLU A 76 -21.16 16.51 0.45
CA GLU A 76 -20.36 17.11 1.51
C GLU A 76 -18.90 16.66 1.48
N VAL A 77 -18.65 15.37 1.27
CA VAL A 77 -17.29 14.83 1.11
C VAL A 77 -16.63 15.42 -0.13
N PHE A 78 -17.35 15.51 -1.26
CA PHE A 78 -16.82 16.02 -2.51
C PHE A 78 -16.38 17.49 -2.44
N LYS A 79 -16.92 18.31 -1.53
CA LYS A 79 -16.44 19.69 -1.32
C LYS A 79 -14.93 19.77 -1.07
N LYS A 80 -14.35 18.75 -0.43
CA LYS A 80 -12.90 18.65 -0.20
C LYS A 80 -12.12 18.37 -1.49
N CYS A 81 -12.73 17.62 -2.41
CA CYS A 81 -12.18 17.30 -3.73
C CYS A 81 -12.36 18.43 -4.73
N GLY A 82 -13.41 19.25 -4.53
CA GLY A 82 -13.80 20.41 -5.34
C GLY A 82 -12.70 21.46 -5.56
N ALA A 83 -11.68 21.48 -4.70
CA ALA A 83 -10.53 22.36 -4.84
C ALA A 83 -9.65 22.03 -6.07
N CYS A 84 -9.64 20.77 -6.49
CA CYS A 84 -8.79 20.28 -7.59
C CYS A 84 -9.57 19.50 -8.67
N HIS A 85 -10.76 19.01 -8.34
CA HIS A 85 -11.61 18.23 -9.23
C HIS A 85 -12.98 18.87 -9.38
N ASN A 86 -13.57 18.71 -10.54
CA ASN A 86 -14.90 19.20 -10.85
C ASN A 86 -15.83 18.00 -11.17
N ALA A 87 -17.09 18.10 -10.76
CA ALA A 87 -18.10 17.04 -10.92
C ALA A 87 -18.95 17.17 -12.20
N GLU A 88 -18.83 18.28 -12.92
CA GLU A 88 -19.44 18.52 -14.21
C GLU A 88 -18.87 17.59 -15.29
N LYS A 89 -19.78 17.10 -16.12
CA LYS A 89 -19.46 16.21 -17.22
C LYS A 89 -18.58 16.96 -18.23
N GLY A 90 -17.31 16.58 -18.32
CA GLY A 90 -16.38 17.14 -19.30
C GLY A 90 -15.31 18.08 -18.72
N GLY A 91 -15.28 18.30 -17.40
CA GLY A 91 -14.09 18.89 -16.78
C GLY A 91 -14.01 20.43 -16.78
N ALA A 92 -15.11 21.17 -16.97
CA ALA A 92 -15.14 22.64 -16.83
C ALA A 92 -15.05 23.14 -15.38
#